data_AF-R9KTE0-F1
#
_entry.id   AF-R9KTE0-F1
#
_cell.length_a   1.000
_cell.length_b   1.000
_cell.length_c   1.000
_cell.angle_alpha   90.00
_cell.angle_beta   90.00
_cell.angle_gamma   90.00
#
_symmetry.space_group_name_H-M   'P 1'
#
loop_
_entity.id
_entity.type
_entity.pdbx_description
1 polymer ?
#
loop_
_entity_poly.entity_id
_entity_poly.type
_entity_poly.pdbx_seq_one_letter_code
_entity_poly.pdbx_strand_id
1 'polypeptide(L)'
;MLKSKTKNHGIMEAIKELREVSLTDRIRLEHEMRLKFKRDRRAEDEFVFEQGRKAGISQGMEKLIKALRKNNYTDEQIVTELMEAFDLSHEEAQEKPQ
;
A
#
# COMPACT_ATOMS: atom_id res chain seq x y z
N MET A 1 36.05 20.26 2.43
CA MET A 1 36.72 20.59 1.15
C MET A 1 38.17 20.12 1.22
N LEU A 2 38.53 19.02 0.54
CA LEU A 2 39.94 18.66 0.39
C LEU A 2 40.60 19.68 -0.55
N LYS A 3 41.31 20.67 0.01
CA LYS A 3 42.25 21.50 -0.75
C LYS A 3 43.58 20.76 -0.85
N SER A 4 43.65 19.72 -1.68
CA SER A 4 44.93 19.09 -2.01
C SER A 4 45.73 20.02 -2.92
N LYS A 5 46.62 20.82 -2.34
CA LYS A 5 47.57 21.71 -3.04
C LYS A 5 48.74 20.92 -3.68
N THR A 6 48.46 19.81 -4.36
CA THR A 6 49.50 18.99 -5.02
C THR A 6 49.52 19.31 -6.51
N LYS A 7 50.70 19.64 -7.06
CA LYS A 7 50.90 19.94 -8.50
C LYS A 7 51.18 18.69 -9.36
N ASN A 8 51.31 17.52 -8.74
CA ASN A 8 51.56 16.26 -9.45
C ASN A 8 50.32 15.86 -10.26
N HIS A 9 50.49 15.75 -11.59
CA HIS A 9 49.41 15.54 -12.54
C HIS A 9 48.66 14.23 -12.29
N GLY A 10 49.37 13.11 -12.09
CA GLY A 10 48.74 11.80 -11.87
C GLY A 10 47.93 11.72 -10.58
N ILE A 11 48.35 12.45 -9.53
CA ILE A 11 47.59 12.54 -8.27
C ILE A 11 46.31 13.36 -8.47
N MET A 12 46.33 14.41 -9.30
CA MET A 12 45.13 15.19 -9.60
C MET A 12 44.12 14.41 -10.46
N GLU A 13 44.58 13.63 -11.42
CA GLU A 13 43.72 12.77 -12.26
C GLU A 13 43.03 11.71 -11.39
N ALA A 14 43.78 11.00 -10.55
CA ALA A 14 43.19 10.01 -9.62
C ALA A 14 42.16 10.64 -8.66
N ILE A 15 42.42 11.85 -8.15
CA ILE A 15 41.45 12.58 -7.30
C ILE A 15 40.18 12.95 -8.09
N LYS A 16 40.33 13.34 -9.36
CA LYS A 16 39.21 13.71 -10.23
C LYS A 16 38.35 12.48 -10.56
N GLU A 17 38.97 11.37 -10.92
CA GLU A 17 38.28 10.10 -11.21
C GLU A 17 37.54 9.55 -9.98
N LEU A 18 38.19 9.52 -8.81
CA LEU A 18 37.54 9.11 -7.56
C LEU A 18 36.34 10.01 -7.22
N ARG A 19 36.45 11.32 -7.52
CA ARG A 19 35.34 12.27 -7.33
C ARG A 19 34.19 12.02 -8.31
N GLU A 20 34.47 11.69 -9.57
CA GLU A 20 33.45 11.36 -10.57
C GLU A 20 32.74 10.04 -10.26
N VAL A 21 33.48 9.01 -9.83
CA VAL A 21 32.92 7.73 -9.36
C VAL A 21 32.03 7.96 -8.14
N SER A 22 32.50 8.70 -7.13
CA SER A 22 31.69 8.99 -5.94
C SER A 22 30.45 9.85 -6.23
N LEU A 23 30.50 10.75 -7.21
CA LEU A 23 29.32 11.48 -7.69
C LEU A 23 28.33 10.54 -8.39
N THR A 24 28.82 9.59 -9.19
CA THR A 24 28.00 8.57 -9.85
C THR A 24 27.34 7.64 -8.85
N ASP A 25 28.07 7.19 -7.82
CA ASP A 25 27.54 6.35 -6.75
C ASP A 25 26.51 7.10 -5.91
N ARG A 26 26.71 8.39 -5.65
CA ARG A 26 25.71 9.23 -4.99
C ARG A 26 24.43 9.35 -5.83
N ILE A 27 24.54 9.60 -7.13
CA ILE A 27 23.38 9.68 -8.03
C ILE A 27 22.64 8.34 -8.08
N ARG A 28 23.38 7.21 -8.11
CA ARG A 28 22.79 5.87 -8.03
C ARG A 28 22.04 5.68 -6.72
N LEU A 29 22.63 6.04 -5.59
CA LEU A 29 22.01 5.93 -4.28
C LEU A 29 20.73 6.78 -4.19
N GLU A 30 20.75 8.02 -4.67
CA GLU A 30 19.58 8.90 -4.72
C GLU A 30 18.47 8.30 -5.60
N HIS A 31 18.84 7.68 -6.71
CA HIS A 31 17.90 6.98 -7.59
C HIS A 31 17.27 5.75 -6.91
N GLU A 32 18.07 4.92 -6.27
CA GLU A 32 17.60 3.73 -5.54
C GLU A 32 16.67 4.11 -4.38
N MET A 33 17.03 5.14 -3.61
CA MET A 33 16.18 5.68 -2.54
C MET A 33 14.85 6.19 -3.09
N ARG A 34 14.86 6.87 -4.24
CA ARG A 34 13.63 7.33 -4.91
C ARG A 34 12.77 6.15 -5.37
N LEU A 35 13.38 5.09 -5.89
CA LEU A 35 12.65 3.88 -6.29
C LEU A 35 12.04 3.18 -5.09
N LYS A 36 12.79 3.06 -3.98
CA LYS A 36 12.29 2.50 -2.72
C LYS A 36 11.09 3.30 -2.22
N PHE A 37 11.21 4.63 -2.14
CA PHE A 37 10.11 5.50 -1.73
C PHE A 37 8.84 5.31 -2.58
N LYS A 38 8.99 5.18 -3.92
CA LYS A 38 7.85 4.91 -4.80
C LYS A 38 7.19 3.56 -4.53
N ARG A 39 7.98 2.53 -4.22
CA ARG A 39 7.48 1.19 -3.89
C ARG A 39 6.74 1.20 -2.56
N ASP A 40 7.34 1.82 -1.54
CA ASP A 40 6.75 1.93 -0.21
C ASP A 40 5.41 2.68 -0.27
N ARG A 41 5.36 3.80 -0.99
CA ARG A 41 4.10 4.55 -1.20
C ARG A 41 3.03 3.72 -1.92
N ARG A 42 3.41 2.95 -2.95
CA ARG A 42 2.43 2.09 -3.65
C ARG A 42 1.87 1.02 -2.71
N ALA A 43 2.71 0.42 -1.87
CA ALA A 43 2.29 -0.57 -0.90
C ALA A 43 1.37 0.04 0.17
N GLU A 44 1.66 1.27 0.62
CA GLU A 44 0.77 2.02 1.52
C GLU A 44 -0.58 2.31 0.89
N ASP A 45 -0.60 2.82 -0.36
CA ASP A 45 -1.83 3.12 -1.09
C ASP A 45 -2.69 1.85 -1.29
N GLU A 46 -2.06 0.73 -1.66
CA GLU A 46 -2.73 -0.57 -1.82
C GLU A 46 -3.30 -1.08 -0.49
N PHE A 47 -2.52 -1.00 0.59
CA PHE A 47 -2.97 -1.37 1.92
C PHE A 47 -4.17 -0.51 2.37
N VAL A 48 -4.10 0.81 2.21
CA VAL A 48 -5.19 1.73 2.55
C VAL A 48 -6.43 1.43 1.73
N PHE A 49 -6.28 1.15 0.43
CA PHE A 49 -7.38 0.77 -0.44
C PHE A 49 -8.05 -0.54 0.01
N GLU A 50 -7.27 -1.58 0.32
CA GLU A 50 -7.81 -2.84 0.81
C GLU A 50 -8.55 -2.69 2.15
N GLN A 51 -7.99 -1.93 3.08
CA GLN A 51 -8.64 -1.63 4.36
C GLN A 51 -9.94 -0.86 4.15
N GLY A 52 -9.92 0.15 3.27
CA GLY A 52 -11.10 0.93 2.89
C GLY A 52 -12.18 0.05 2.23
N ARG A 53 -11.78 -0.87 1.35
CA ARG A 53 -12.69 -1.83 0.71
C ARG A 53 -13.33 -2.75 1.74
N LYS A 54 -12.54 -3.33 2.65
CA LYS A 54 -13.05 -4.19 3.74
C LYS A 54 -14.02 -3.45 4.64
N ALA A 55 -13.66 -2.23 5.07
CA ALA A 55 -14.53 -1.39 5.89
C ALA A 55 -15.83 -1.02 5.15
N GLY A 56 -15.75 -0.67 3.86
CA GLY A 56 -16.89 -0.35 3.02
C GLY A 56 -17.86 -1.52 2.86
N ILE A 57 -17.33 -2.73 2.63
CA ILE A 57 -18.14 -3.95 2.57
C ILE A 57 -18.85 -4.21 3.91
N SER A 58 -18.13 -4.13 5.03
CA SER A 58 -18.70 -4.32 6.36
C SER A 58 -19.82 -3.31 6.67
N GLN A 59 -19.58 -2.03 6.39
CA GLN A 59 -20.59 -0.99 6.57
C GLN A 59 -21.79 -1.16 5.62
N GLY A 60 -21.55 -1.64 4.40
CA GLY A 60 -22.60 -1.98 3.42
C GLY A 60 -23.49 -3.11 3.93
N MET A 61 -22.89 -4.19 4.43
CA MET A 61 -23.60 -5.33 5.04
C MET A 61 -24.46 -4.88 6.23
N GLU A 62 -23.91 -4.10 7.16
CA GLU A 62 -24.68 -3.59 8.30
C GLU A 62 -25.87 -2.74 7.88
N LYS A 63 -25.70 -1.87 6.87
CA LYS A 63 -26.78 -1.04 6.34
C LYS A 63 -27.85 -1.90 5.65
N LEU A 64 -27.44 -2.92 4.90
CA LEU A 64 -28.36 -3.85 4.25
C LEU A 64 -29.18 -4.62 5.30
N ILE A 65 -28.54 -5.20 6.31
CA ILE A 65 -29.23 -5.90 7.41
C ILE A 65 -30.23 -4.97 8.10
N LYS A 66 -29.85 -3.73 8.40
CA LYS A 66 -30.76 -2.73 8.98
C LYS A 66 -31.95 -2.43 8.07
N ALA A 67 -31.73 -2.32 6.76
CA ALA A 67 -32.79 -2.07 5.78
C ALA A 67 -33.75 -3.27 5.67
N LEU A 68 -33.22 -4.50 5.60
CA LEU A 68 -34.02 -5.73 5.54
C LEU A 68 -34.85 -5.94 6.81
N ARG A 69 -34.25 -5.69 7.99
CA ARG A 69 -34.98 -5.70 9.27
C ARG A 69 -36.11 -4.68 9.31
N LYS A 70 -35.87 -3.48 8.80
CA LYS A 70 -36.92 -2.44 8.69
C LYS A 70 -38.09 -2.88 7.80
N ASN A 71 -37.83 -3.76 6.84
CA ASN A 71 -38.83 -4.33 5.93
C ASN A 71 -39.45 -5.65 6.46
N ASN A 72 -39.20 -6.03 7.73
CA ASN A 72 -39.71 -7.25 8.37
C ASN A 72 -39.26 -8.57 7.70
N TYR A 73 -38.07 -8.60 7.11
CA TYR A 73 -37.48 -9.85 6.61
C TYR A 73 -37.11 -10.75 7.80
N THR A 74 -37.29 -12.07 7.63
CA THR A 74 -36.83 -13.04 8.63
C THR A 74 -35.32 -13.20 8.56
N ASP A 75 -34.69 -13.64 9.66
CA ASP A 75 -33.23 -13.81 9.69
C ASP A 75 -32.75 -14.83 8.63
N GLU A 76 -33.57 -15.85 8.30
CA GLU A 76 -33.29 -16.79 7.21
C GLU A 76 -33.25 -16.10 5.84
N GLN A 77 -34.17 -15.18 5.57
CA GLN A 77 -34.21 -14.40 4.32
C GLN A 77 -33.03 -13.43 4.23
N ILE A 78 -32.63 -12.83 5.36
CA ILE A 78 -31.46 -11.95 5.45
C ILE A 78 -30.18 -12.73 5.14
N VAL A 79 -30.05 -13.96 5.64
CA VAL A 79 -28.89 -14.83 5.35
C VAL A 79 -28.81 -15.16 3.86
N THR A 80 -29.93 -15.54 3.21
CA THR A 80 -29.93 -15.80 1.76
C THR A 80 -29.55 -14.58 0.93
N GLU A 81 -30.09 -13.40 1.26
CA GLU A 81 -29.76 -12.14 0.56
C GLU A 81 -28.29 -11.74 0.78
N LEU A 82 -27.72 -11.99 1.96
CA LEU A 82 -26.30 -11.75 2.23
C LEU A 82 -25.39 -12.70 1.45
N MET A 83 -25.78 -13.96 1.28
CA MET A 83 -25.05 -14.93 0.46
C MET A 83 -25.06 -14.52 -1.02
N GLU A 84 -26.21 -14.10 -1.56
CA GLU A 84 -26.32 -13.68 -2.96
C GLU A 84 -25.63 -12.34 -3.25
N ALA A 85 -25.73 -11.36 -2.34
CA ALA A 85 -25.19 -10.02 -2.58
C ALA A 85 -23.68 -9.89 -2.34
N PHE A 86 -23.09 -10.76 -1.51
CA PHE A 86 -21.68 -10.65 -1.09
C PHE A 86 -20.86 -11.94 -1.29
N ASP A 87 -21.38 -12.94 -2.00
CA ASP A 87 -20.74 -14.25 -2.23
C ASP A 87 -20.23 -14.91 -0.93
N LEU A 88 -20.95 -14.71 0.17
CA LEU A 88 -20.58 -15.23 1.49
C LEU A 88 -20.87 -16.73 1.60
N SER A 89 -20.04 -17.44 2.36
CA SER A 89 -20.39 -18.78 2.80
C SER A 89 -21.57 -18.74 3.78
N HIS A 90 -22.34 -19.82 3.84
CA HIS A 90 -23.50 -19.92 4.73
C HIS A 90 -23.11 -19.67 6.21
N GLU A 91 -21.95 -20.16 6.64
CA GLU A 91 -21.45 -19.99 8.01
C GLU A 91 -21.13 -18.50 8.30
N GLU A 92 -20.44 -17.82 7.39
CA GLU A 92 -20.11 -16.40 7.54
C GLU A 92 -21.35 -15.50 7.48
N ALA A 93 -22.35 -15.84 6.67
CA ALA A 93 -23.60 -15.10 6.56
C ALA A 93 -24.47 -15.25 7.81
N GLN A 94 -24.42 -16.41 8.48
CA GLN A 94 -25.22 -16.70 9.68
C GLN A 94 -24.70 -16.00 10.95
N GLU A 95 -23.41 -15.65 11.00
CA GLU A 95 -22.82 -14.89 12.11
C GLU A 95 -23.14 -13.38 12.06
N LYS A 96 -23.46 -12.80 10.89
CA LYS A 96 -23.70 -11.35 10.74
C LYS A 96 -25.01 -10.81 11.30
N PRO A 97 -26.15 -11.53 11.24
CA PRO A 97 -27.41 -11.03 11.77
C PRO A 97 -27.55 -11.18 13.29
N GLN A 98 -26.70 -11.94 14.00
CA GLN A 98 -26.76 -12.04 15.47
C GLN A 98 -26.43 -10.70 16.15
#